data_AF-A0A0F3GN04-F1
#
_entry.id   AF-A0A0F3GN04-F1
#
_cell.length_a   1.000
_cell.length_b   1.000
_cell.length_c   1.000
_cell.angle_alpha   90.00
_cell.angle_beta   90.00
_cell.angle_gamma   90.00
#
_symmetry.space_group_name_H-M   'P 1'
#
loop_
_entity.id
_entity.type
_entity.pdbx_description
1 polymer ?
#
loop_
_entity_poly.entity_id
_entity_poly.type
_entity_poly.pdbx_seq_one_letter_code
_entity_poly.pdbx_strand_id
1 'polypeptide(L)'
;MHVWRGVATADSDKIVNPANNHTYQRIDTPMAWADAKANCEKIGAHLATVTSDSENQFLVDNLLPSTFWTSNVHCWLGATDAESEGTWKWVTGEKWDFTAWGCVSTWCEPNGYTSENCLMYSYVGYINSINHDKQFGEHSCSLNFLSLCEWETTPTPTPIPTSGQYTLTVTKSGNGSGDVTASTGTLSWSGNTGTASYNSGTSVVLTAAPASGSSFTGWSGDCNGTMPTCTLVMSANKNVTATFSSGPGTQYTLKVTKAGTGTCSVTASPDTLSWAGNDGSASYNSGASVILTATPASGSSFIGWSGDCNGAMPTCTLTMSANKNVTATCATGGNGHNALKYDFDGDGKRDLLWRNSATGDVYIWLMSGKSITGGNYATQNLSLDWDIIAVDDFNGDGKSDILLQNSRTGDIVMWLMDGVKIASNDFVLRGMPSQWQIKTTGDFDGDGKADMIWQSTSSGDIYVWLMDGTKIIGGDFIIRGMPSLWQMR
;
A
#
# COMPACT_ATOMS: atom_id res chain seq x y z
N MET A 1 15.72 26.23 33.01
CA MET A 1 15.46 24.83 32.60
C MET A 1 14.22 24.86 31.71
N HIS A 2 14.40 25.15 30.42
CA HIS A 2 13.28 25.26 29.48
C HIS A 2 12.94 23.88 28.93
N VAL A 3 11.72 23.46 29.19
CA VAL A 3 11.11 22.23 28.72
C VAL A 3 10.75 22.41 27.24
N TRP A 4 11.28 21.54 26.37
CA TRP A 4 10.86 21.41 24.98
C TRP A 4 9.39 20.97 24.94
N ARG A 5 8.48 21.88 24.59
CA ARG A 5 7.16 21.53 24.06
C ARG A 5 7.31 21.45 22.54
N GLY A 6 7.36 20.23 22.01
CA GLY A 6 7.19 19.99 20.58
C GLY A 6 5.76 20.35 20.19
N VAL A 7 5.56 21.56 19.69
CA VAL A 7 4.38 21.90 18.91
C VAL A 7 4.61 21.26 17.56
N ALA A 8 3.80 20.26 17.18
CA ALA A 8 3.64 19.92 15.78
C ALA A 8 3.15 21.20 15.09
N THR A 9 4.01 21.86 14.33
CA THR A 9 3.60 22.96 13.48
C THR A 9 2.76 22.35 12.36
N ALA A 10 1.61 22.95 12.08
CA ALA A 10 0.80 22.53 10.94
C ALA A 10 1.60 22.75 9.66
N ASP A 11 1.42 21.86 8.67
CA ASP A 11 1.95 22.04 7.32
C ASP A 11 1.59 23.44 6.79
N SER A 12 2.44 23.99 5.92
CA SER A 12 2.14 25.29 5.31
C SER A 12 0.87 25.20 4.45
N ASP A 13 0.26 26.34 4.17
CA ASP A 13 -0.70 26.44 3.08
C ASP A 13 -0.02 26.10 1.74
N LYS A 14 -0.81 25.63 0.78
CA LYS A 14 -0.36 25.47 -0.60
C LYS A 14 -0.22 26.83 -1.26
N ILE A 15 0.88 27.04 -1.97
CA ILE A 15 1.12 28.25 -2.76
C ILE A 15 1.36 27.90 -4.22
N VAL A 16 0.94 28.78 -5.13
CA VAL A 16 1.20 28.64 -6.56
C VAL A 16 2.32 29.61 -6.91
N ASN A 17 3.40 29.12 -7.50
CA ASN A 17 4.42 29.98 -8.08
C ASN A 17 3.89 30.56 -9.39
N PRO A 18 3.70 31.89 -9.49
CA PRO A 18 3.13 32.49 -10.70
C PRO A 18 4.05 32.39 -11.93
N ALA A 19 5.34 32.07 -11.77
CA ALA A 19 6.30 32.03 -12.85
C ALA A 19 6.27 30.70 -13.63
N ASN A 20 6.17 29.56 -12.94
CA ASN A 20 6.06 28.22 -13.55
C ASN A 20 4.65 27.62 -13.41
N ASN A 21 3.76 28.27 -12.65
CA ASN A 21 2.42 27.80 -12.31
C ASN A 21 2.41 26.51 -11.46
N HIS A 22 3.53 26.06 -10.91
CA HIS A 22 3.58 24.87 -10.07
C HIS A 22 3.03 25.19 -8.67
N THR A 23 2.41 24.21 -8.02
CA THR A 23 1.90 24.35 -6.66
C THR A 23 2.85 23.68 -5.67
N TYR A 24 3.17 24.35 -4.57
CA TYR A 24 4.11 23.87 -3.56
C TYR A 24 3.51 23.88 -2.16
N GLN A 25 3.98 22.97 -1.31
CA GLN A 25 3.62 22.92 0.11
C GLN A 25 4.80 22.44 0.95
N ARG A 26 5.04 23.07 2.10
CA ARG A 26 5.96 22.58 3.11
C ARG A 26 5.23 21.65 4.08
N ILE A 27 5.79 20.47 4.27
CA ILE A 27 5.36 19.49 5.24
C ILE A 27 6.23 19.63 6.48
N ASP A 28 5.58 19.89 7.62
CA ASP A 28 6.25 20.26 8.86
C ASP A 28 6.56 19.07 9.76
N THR A 29 6.08 17.88 9.39
CA THR A 29 6.43 16.62 10.05
C THR A 29 7.82 16.16 9.59
N PRO A 30 8.84 16.08 10.47
CA PRO A 30 10.18 15.68 10.06
C PRO A 30 10.26 14.20 9.68
N MET A 31 10.84 13.89 8.52
CA MET A 31 10.94 12.54 7.95
C MET A 31 12.30 12.29 7.31
N ALA A 32 12.71 11.01 7.21
CA ALA A 32 13.83 10.60 6.37
C ALA A 32 13.50 10.89 4.89
N TRP A 33 14.52 11.07 4.05
CA TRP A 33 14.31 11.50 2.66
C TRP A 33 13.40 10.55 1.86
N ALA A 34 13.57 9.24 2.04
CA ALA A 34 12.73 8.23 1.38
C ALA A 34 11.26 8.28 1.85
N ASP A 35 11.04 8.53 3.14
CA ASP A 35 9.70 8.65 3.72
C ASP A 35 9.04 9.96 3.28
N ALA A 36 9.80 11.07 3.20
CA ALA A 36 9.34 12.34 2.68
C ALA A 36 8.94 12.23 1.20
N LYS A 37 9.73 11.52 0.38
CA LYS A 37 9.41 11.19 -1.02
C LYS A 37 8.09 10.43 -1.11
N ALA A 38 7.96 9.33 -0.37
CA ALA A 38 6.74 8.53 -0.35
C ALA A 38 5.53 9.34 0.16
N ASN A 39 5.72 10.25 1.11
CA ASN A 39 4.66 11.11 1.63
C ASN A 39 4.17 12.11 0.57
N CYS A 40 5.06 12.77 -0.17
CA CYS A 40 4.65 13.64 -1.29
C CYS A 40 3.92 12.84 -2.39
N GLU A 41 4.42 11.66 -2.74
CA GLU A 41 3.78 10.78 -3.74
C GLU A 41 2.37 10.35 -3.31
N LYS A 42 2.18 10.05 -2.02
CA LYS A 42 0.89 9.68 -1.45
C LYS A 42 -0.17 10.78 -1.57
N ILE A 43 0.25 12.06 -1.56
CA ILE A 43 -0.65 13.22 -1.71
C ILE A 43 -0.73 13.74 -3.15
N GLY A 44 -0.26 12.94 -4.12
CA GLY A 44 -0.31 13.27 -5.55
C GLY A 44 0.72 14.31 -6.00
N ALA A 45 1.78 14.51 -5.22
CA ALA A 45 2.93 15.37 -5.50
C ALA A 45 4.20 14.54 -5.72
N HIS A 46 5.34 15.20 -5.92
CA HIS A 46 6.66 14.65 -5.67
C HIS A 46 7.44 15.58 -4.73
N LEU A 47 8.59 15.14 -4.22
CA LEU A 47 9.51 16.08 -3.57
C LEU A 47 9.89 17.18 -4.58
N ALA A 48 9.88 18.42 -4.12
CA ALA A 48 10.05 19.58 -4.98
C ALA A 48 11.39 19.54 -5.72
N THR A 49 11.31 19.84 -7.01
CA THR A 49 12.43 20.02 -7.92
C THR A 49 12.65 21.51 -8.14
N VAL A 50 13.90 21.91 -8.32
CA VAL A 50 14.26 23.32 -8.46
C VAL A 50 15.18 23.46 -9.66
N THR A 51 14.65 24.01 -10.75
CA THR A 51 15.29 24.04 -12.06
C THR A 51 15.69 25.44 -12.49
N SER A 52 15.38 26.48 -11.70
CA SER A 52 15.75 27.86 -11.97
C SER A 52 16.01 28.69 -10.71
N ASP A 53 16.77 29.77 -10.87
CA ASP A 53 17.06 30.73 -9.80
C ASP A 53 15.80 31.41 -9.26
N SER A 54 14.87 31.78 -10.16
CA SER A 54 13.59 32.40 -9.78
C SER A 54 12.68 31.48 -8.98
N GLU A 55 12.69 30.19 -9.29
CA GLU A 55 11.94 29.16 -8.56
C GLU A 55 12.56 28.93 -7.18
N ASN A 56 13.89 28.82 -7.13
CA ASN A 56 14.63 28.71 -5.89
C ASN A 56 14.31 29.86 -4.93
N GLN A 57 14.37 31.10 -5.42
CA GLN A 57 14.06 32.30 -4.63
C GLN A 57 12.60 32.32 -4.17
N PHE A 58 11.66 31.92 -5.02
CA PHE A 58 10.24 31.87 -4.68
C PHE A 58 9.97 30.92 -3.50
N LEU A 59 10.52 29.70 -3.54
CA LEU A 59 10.34 28.72 -2.45
C LEU A 59 10.96 29.19 -1.14
N VAL A 60 12.15 29.78 -1.25
CA VAL A 60 12.89 30.35 -0.11
C VAL A 60 12.08 31.46 0.57
N ASP A 61 11.50 32.38 -0.19
CA ASP A 61 10.79 33.54 0.36
C ASP A 61 9.41 33.21 0.92
N ASN A 62 8.74 32.19 0.37
CA ASN A 62 7.33 31.93 0.67
C ASN A 62 7.08 30.68 1.52
N LEU A 63 7.97 29.68 1.50
CA LEU A 63 7.74 28.41 2.20
C LEU A 63 8.73 28.12 3.31
N LEU A 64 9.94 28.68 3.29
CA LEU A 64 10.87 28.45 4.40
C LEU A 64 10.49 29.34 5.59
N PRO A 65 10.49 28.82 6.83
CA PRO A 65 10.10 29.62 8.00
C PRO A 65 11.07 30.78 8.21
N SER A 66 10.63 31.91 8.76
CA SER A 66 11.54 33.04 9.06
C SER A 66 12.66 32.67 10.04
N THR A 67 12.44 31.62 10.85
CA THR A 67 13.44 31.02 11.74
C THR A 67 14.42 30.09 11.03
N PHE A 68 14.19 29.75 9.76
CA PHE A 68 15.07 28.90 8.96
C PHE A 68 16.51 29.44 8.97
N TRP A 69 16.65 30.76 8.95
CA TRP A 69 17.92 31.50 8.98
C TRP A 69 18.51 31.71 10.38
N THR A 70 17.90 31.18 11.43
CA THR A 70 18.32 31.41 12.83
C THR A 70 18.31 30.16 13.71
N SER A 71 17.84 29.01 13.22
CA SER A 71 17.58 27.84 14.07
C SER A 71 17.93 26.46 13.51
N ASN A 72 18.94 26.34 12.63
CA ASN A 72 19.37 25.04 12.04
C ASN A 72 18.20 24.22 11.48
N VAL A 73 17.29 24.86 10.74
CA VAL A 73 16.19 24.17 10.08
C VAL A 73 16.66 23.71 8.70
N HIS A 74 16.28 22.49 8.34
CA HIS A 74 16.59 21.87 7.06
C HIS A 74 15.30 21.39 6.41
N CYS A 75 15.28 21.38 5.07
CA CYS A 75 14.12 20.95 4.32
C CYS A 75 14.50 20.13 3.09
N TRP A 76 13.98 18.91 2.98
CA TRP A 76 14.28 18.00 1.88
C TRP A 76 13.75 18.52 0.53
N LEU A 77 14.58 18.35 -0.50
CA LEU A 77 14.27 18.54 -1.91
C LEU A 77 14.40 17.21 -2.66
N GLY A 78 13.87 17.16 -3.87
CA GLY A 78 13.72 15.95 -4.66
C GLY A 78 14.96 15.51 -5.42
N ALA A 79 16.18 15.64 -4.88
CA ALA A 79 17.37 15.14 -5.56
C ALA A 79 18.27 14.26 -4.68
N THR A 80 18.97 13.35 -5.35
CA THR A 80 19.94 12.44 -4.75
C THR A 80 21.03 12.07 -5.75
N ASP A 81 22.22 11.75 -5.27
CA ASP A 81 23.31 11.15 -6.04
C ASP A 81 23.66 9.73 -5.53
N ALA A 82 22.79 9.11 -4.73
CA ALA A 82 23.03 7.81 -4.09
C ALA A 82 23.36 6.65 -5.05
N GLU A 83 23.01 6.78 -6.33
CA GLU A 83 23.34 5.81 -7.37
C GLU A 83 24.80 5.95 -7.88
N SER A 84 25.34 7.16 -7.90
CA SER A 84 26.67 7.48 -8.38
C SER A 84 27.13 8.81 -7.79
N GLU A 85 28.00 8.75 -6.80
CA GLU A 85 28.61 9.89 -6.10
C GLU A 85 28.97 11.03 -7.07
N GLY A 86 28.51 12.25 -6.76
CA GLY A 86 28.73 13.44 -7.57
C GLY A 86 27.84 13.55 -8.81
N THR A 87 26.95 12.59 -9.07
CA THR A 87 25.98 12.60 -10.18
C THR A 87 24.56 12.75 -9.66
N TRP A 88 24.17 13.98 -9.37
CA TRP A 88 22.86 14.35 -8.86
C TRP A 88 21.74 14.15 -9.88
N LYS A 89 20.59 13.64 -9.41
CA LYS A 89 19.38 13.44 -10.22
C LYS A 89 18.14 13.89 -9.45
N TRP A 90 17.24 14.58 -10.17
CA TRP A 90 15.89 14.88 -9.68
C TRP A 90 15.02 13.61 -9.69
N VAL A 91 14.13 13.48 -8.72
CA VAL A 91 13.16 12.36 -8.60
C VAL A 91 12.18 12.28 -9.77
N THR A 92 12.00 13.38 -10.52
CA THR A 92 11.15 13.48 -11.72
C THR A 92 11.91 13.19 -13.03
N GLY A 93 13.25 13.10 -12.98
CA GLY A 93 14.09 12.88 -14.15
C GLY A 93 14.40 14.13 -14.99
N GLU A 94 14.06 15.33 -14.50
CA GLU A 94 14.53 16.59 -15.07
C GLU A 94 16.06 16.65 -15.17
N LYS A 95 16.54 17.44 -16.12
CA LYS A 95 17.97 17.63 -16.33
C LYS A 95 18.57 18.42 -15.17
N TRP A 96 19.64 17.89 -14.57
CA TRP A 96 20.42 18.54 -13.51
C TRP A 96 21.30 19.67 -14.08
N ASP A 97 20.67 20.77 -14.52
CA ASP A 97 21.35 21.93 -15.13
C ASP A 97 21.39 23.17 -14.22
N PHE A 98 20.56 23.20 -13.17
CA PHE A 98 20.55 24.27 -12.18
C PHE A 98 21.06 23.75 -10.84
N THR A 99 21.91 24.55 -10.18
CA THR A 99 22.42 24.25 -8.85
C THR A 99 22.52 25.52 -8.02
N ALA A 100 22.10 25.45 -6.76
CA ALA A 100 22.21 26.54 -5.79
C ALA A 100 23.08 26.12 -4.59
N TRP A 101 24.19 25.41 -4.83
CA TRP A 101 25.07 24.89 -3.78
C TRP A 101 25.70 25.98 -2.89
N GLY A 102 25.46 25.89 -1.59
CA GLY A 102 26.06 26.80 -0.61
C GLY A 102 27.58 26.62 -0.52
N CYS A 103 28.31 27.71 -0.28
CA CYS A 103 29.78 27.65 -0.17
C CYS A 103 30.37 28.77 0.68
N VAL A 104 31.23 28.44 1.66
CA VAL A 104 32.13 29.40 2.34
C VAL A 104 33.52 29.30 1.76
N SER A 105 33.97 30.32 1.03
CA SER A 105 35.37 30.42 0.57
C SER A 105 35.84 29.16 -0.20
N THR A 106 36.52 28.22 0.47
CA THR A 106 37.03 26.95 -0.06
C THR A 106 36.21 25.71 0.32
N TRP A 107 35.15 25.86 1.12
CA TRP A 107 34.27 24.77 1.54
C TRP A 107 32.91 24.92 0.89
N CYS A 108 32.66 24.16 -0.18
CA CYS A 108 31.43 24.19 -0.95
C CYS A 108 30.70 22.85 -0.82
N GLU A 109 29.37 22.90 -0.91
CA GLU A 109 28.56 21.74 -1.21
C GLU A 109 28.52 21.49 -2.73
N PRO A 110 28.25 20.26 -3.20
CA PRO A 110 28.37 19.04 -2.41
C PRO A 110 29.84 18.82 -2.03
N ASN A 111 30.09 18.52 -0.76
CA ASN A 111 31.40 18.26 -0.18
C ASN A 111 31.91 16.83 -0.48
N GLY A 112 31.05 15.95 -1.01
CA GLY A 112 31.39 14.62 -1.54
C GLY A 112 31.77 13.58 -0.47
N TYR A 113 31.27 13.73 0.77
CA TYR A 113 31.38 12.67 1.77
C TYR A 113 30.44 11.52 1.40
N THR A 114 30.98 10.29 1.39
CA THR A 114 30.33 9.05 0.87
C THR A 114 29.07 8.58 1.61
N SER A 115 28.45 9.41 2.43
CA SER A 115 27.24 9.09 3.20
C SER A 115 26.16 10.18 3.13
N GLU A 116 26.37 11.27 2.37
CA GLU A 116 25.49 12.44 2.38
C GLU A 116 24.65 12.63 1.10
N ASN A 117 23.98 11.58 0.65
CA ASN A 117 23.51 11.53 -0.74
C ASN A 117 22.17 12.23 -1.05
N CYS A 118 21.63 13.07 -0.15
CA CYS A 118 20.28 13.64 -0.30
C CYS A 118 20.26 15.17 -0.23
N LEU A 119 19.58 15.79 -1.19
CA LEU A 119 19.52 17.25 -1.36
C LEU A 119 18.56 17.88 -0.36
N MET A 120 19.01 18.93 0.30
CA MET A 120 18.17 19.77 1.15
C MET A 120 18.44 21.26 0.94
N TYR A 121 17.44 22.07 1.29
CA TYR A 121 17.72 23.41 1.76
C TYR A 121 18.44 23.35 3.11
N SER A 122 19.60 23.99 3.17
CA SER A 122 20.48 24.00 4.34
C SER A 122 20.68 25.41 4.88
N TYR A 123 20.45 25.58 6.18
CA TYR A 123 20.85 26.79 6.92
C TYR A 123 22.33 27.12 6.68
N VAL A 124 23.19 26.09 6.75
CA VAL A 124 24.63 26.22 6.55
C VAL A 124 24.92 26.67 5.12
N GLY A 125 24.21 26.17 4.11
CA GLY A 125 24.37 26.64 2.73
C GLY A 125 24.09 28.14 2.59
N TYR A 126 23.01 28.61 3.21
CA TYR A 126 22.57 30.01 3.14
C TYR A 126 23.51 31.02 3.80
N ILE A 127 23.91 30.81 5.06
CA ILE A 127 24.76 31.79 5.80
C ILE A 127 26.16 31.91 5.20
N ASN A 128 26.53 30.92 4.41
CA ASN A 128 27.86 30.75 3.87
C ASN A 128 27.98 31.36 2.46
N SER A 129 26.86 31.51 1.75
CA SER A 129 26.83 32.12 0.42
C SER A 129 27.07 33.64 0.46
N ILE A 130 27.79 34.15 -0.53
CA ILE A 130 28.18 35.57 -0.63
C ILE A 130 26.95 36.49 -0.78
N ASN A 131 25.82 35.99 -1.31
CA ASN A 131 24.60 36.76 -1.58
C ASN A 131 23.31 36.16 -1.01
N HIS A 132 23.38 35.17 -0.11
CA HIS A 132 22.21 34.49 0.45
C HIS A 132 21.30 33.78 -0.59
N ASP A 133 21.81 33.54 -1.80
CA ASP A 133 21.14 33.00 -2.99
C ASP A 133 21.43 31.51 -3.24
N LYS A 134 22.36 30.91 -2.49
CA LYS A 134 22.75 29.51 -2.62
C LYS A 134 22.48 28.73 -1.34
N GLN A 135 21.42 27.93 -1.32
CA GLN A 135 20.91 27.28 -0.12
C GLN A 135 20.93 25.75 -0.20
N PHE A 136 21.38 25.15 -1.30
CA PHE A 136 21.50 23.70 -1.39
C PHE A 136 22.65 23.21 -0.52
N GLY A 137 22.37 22.15 0.23
CA GLY A 137 23.37 21.31 0.86
C GLY A 137 23.00 19.85 0.70
N GLU A 138 23.97 18.99 0.95
CA GLU A 138 23.78 17.55 0.97
C GLU A 138 23.83 17.05 2.42
N HIS A 139 23.13 15.96 2.70
CA HIS A 139 23.20 15.31 4.02
C HIS A 139 22.80 13.85 3.92
N SER A 140 23.15 13.08 4.95
CA SER A 140 22.64 11.73 5.13
C SER A 140 21.11 11.66 5.02
N CYS A 141 20.66 10.86 4.06
CA CYS A 141 19.25 10.62 3.75
C CYS A 141 18.41 10.08 4.91
N SER A 142 19.06 9.57 5.97
CA SER A 142 18.38 8.97 7.13
C SER A 142 18.03 9.99 8.22
N LEU A 143 18.37 11.27 8.06
CA LEU A 143 17.98 12.31 9.00
C LEU A 143 16.53 12.76 8.79
N ASN A 144 15.88 13.15 9.89
CA ASN A 144 14.50 13.59 9.86
C ASN A 144 14.42 15.12 9.72
N PHE A 145 13.98 15.58 8.55
CA PHE A 145 13.80 17.00 8.24
C PHE A 145 12.41 17.29 7.67
N LEU A 146 12.02 18.57 7.65
CA LEU A 146 10.84 19.04 6.93
C LEU A 146 10.99 18.69 5.44
N SER A 147 9.92 18.75 4.65
CA SER A 147 10.03 18.51 3.20
C SER A 147 9.18 19.45 2.38
N LEU A 148 9.61 19.75 1.14
CA LEU A 148 8.79 20.46 0.16
C LEU A 148 8.19 19.47 -0.82
N CYS A 149 6.86 19.50 -0.96
CA CYS A 149 6.14 18.76 -1.98
C CYS A 149 5.68 19.70 -3.09
N GLU A 150 5.72 19.22 -4.33
CA GLU A 150 5.37 19.94 -5.55
C GLU A 150 4.30 19.19 -6.36
N TRP A 151 3.30 19.93 -6.82
CA TRP A 151 2.32 19.49 -7.81
C TRP A 151 2.56 20.25 -9.10
N GLU A 152 2.89 19.50 -10.15
CA GLU A 152 2.88 19.97 -11.52
C GLU A 152 1.48 20.44 -11.90
N THR A 153 1.35 21.66 -12.43
CA THR A 153 0.09 22.06 -13.04
C THR A 153 0.02 21.58 -14.48
N THR A 154 -1.07 20.89 -14.82
CA THR A 154 -1.47 20.74 -16.22
C THR A 154 -1.52 22.13 -16.87
N PRO A 155 -0.72 22.40 -17.92
CA PRO A 155 -0.52 23.77 -18.39
C PRO A 155 -1.81 24.32 -19.02
N THR A 156 -2.24 25.47 -18.53
CA THR A 156 -3.30 26.28 -19.16
C THR A 156 -2.64 27.17 -20.23
N PRO A 157 -3.08 27.11 -21.51
CA PRO A 157 -2.35 27.73 -22.61
C PRO A 157 -2.62 29.24 -22.69
N THR A 158 -1.56 30.06 -22.86
CA THR A 158 -1.66 31.48 -23.27
C THR A 158 -0.62 31.76 -24.40
N PRO A 159 -0.90 32.61 -25.41
CA PRO A 159 -0.45 32.43 -26.81
C PRO A 159 0.70 33.36 -27.27
N ILE A 160 1.37 33.02 -28.39
CA ILE A 160 2.02 33.86 -29.47
C ILE A 160 3.08 33.00 -30.27
N PRO A 161 3.30 33.12 -31.61
CA PRO A 161 2.42 32.73 -32.73
C PRO A 161 3.12 31.85 -33.82
N THR A 162 2.37 31.52 -34.88
CA THR A 162 2.77 30.93 -36.20
C THR A 162 3.03 29.41 -36.33
N SER A 163 1.94 28.67 -36.06
CA SER A 163 1.33 27.71 -37.01
C SER A 163 2.24 26.76 -37.78
N GLY A 164 2.60 25.67 -37.11
CA GLY A 164 2.67 24.35 -37.71
C GLY A 164 2.54 23.32 -36.61
N GLN A 165 1.41 22.62 -36.50
CA GLN A 165 1.37 21.40 -35.71
C GLN A 165 1.83 20.27 -36.62
N TYR A 166 2.77 19.48 -36.16
CA TYR A 166 3.29 18.34 -36.90
C TYR A 166 2.90 17.05 -36.21
N THR A 167 2.51 16.06 -37.01
CA THR A 167 2.15 14.74 -36.52
C THR A 167 3.40 13.88 -36.42
N LEU A 168 3.62 13.30 -35.24
CA LEU A 168 4.53 12.18 -35.03
C LEU A 168 3.74 10.89 -35.18
N THR A 169 4.19 10.02 -36.07
CA THR A 169 3.68 8.66 -36.24
C THR A 169 4.75 7.68 -35.79
N VAL A 170 4.44 6.84 -34.82
CA VAL A 170 5.31 5.78 -34.30
C VAL A 170 4.71 4.43 -34.69
N THR A 171 5.46 3.60 -35.39
CA THR A 171 5.04 2.24 -35.75
C THR A 171 5.86 1.20 -35.01
N LYS A 172 5.22 0.22 -34.38
CA LYS A 172 5.87 -0.97 -33.82
C LYS A 172 5.97 -2.05 -34.91
N SER A 173 7.14 -2.64 -35.10
CA SER A 173 7.39 -3.68 -36.11
C SER A 173 8.22 -4.85 -35.57
N GLY A 174 8.31 -5.91 -36.36
CA GLY A 174 9.03 -7.13 -36.02
C GLY A 174 8.13 -8.24 -35.46
N ASN A 175 8.75 -9.32 -35.00
CA ASN A 175 8.08 -10.51 -34.45
C ASN A 175 8.14 -10.58 -32.92
N GLY A 176 8.71 -9.57 -32.27
CA GLY A 176 8.63 -9.34 -30.84
C GLY A 176 7.58 -8.29 -30.49
N SER A 177 7.39 -8.05 -29.20
CA SER A 177 6.49 -7.02 -28.67
C SER A 177 7.24 -6.07 -27.73
N GLY A 178 6.64 -4.92 -27.49
CA GLY A 178 7.19 -3.89 -26.63
C GLY A 178 6.37 -2.62 -26.66
N ASP A 179 6.69 -1.72 -25.75
CA ASP A 179 6.06 -0.43 -25.63
C ASP A 179 6.96 0.70 -26.06
N VAL A 180 6.33 1.79 -26.53
CA VAL A 180 7.02 3.03 -26.87
C VAL A 180 6.29 4.17 -26.17
N THR A 181 7.00 4.93 -25.35
CA THR A 181 6.51 6.12 -24.67
C THR A 181 7.19 7.37 -25.23
N ALA A 182 6.54 8.52 -25.06
CA ALA A 182 7.08 9.83 -25.40
C ALA A 182 7.27 10.64 -24.11
N SER A 183 8.34 11.43 -24.01
CA SER A 183 8.61 12.28 -22.85
C SER A 183 7.61 13.42 -22.68
N THR A 184 6.92 13.81 -23.75
CA THR A 184 5.87 14.83 -23.74
C THR A 184 4.69 14.40 -24.60
N GLY A 185 3.47 14.74 -24.15
CA GLY A 185 2.23 14.30 -24.79
C GLY A 185 1.96 12.79 -24.64
N THR A 186 0.85 12.34 -25.23
CA THR A 186 0.43 10.93 -25.18
C THR A 186 0.28 10.39 -26.59
N LEU A 187 0.98 9.30 -26.91
CA LEU A 187 0.77 8.57 -28.15
C LEU A 187 -0.58 7.86 -28.12
N SER A 188 -1.47 8.20 -29.05
CA SER A 188 -2.76 7.53 -29.24
C SER A 188 -2.58 6.34 -30.18
N TRP A 189 -2.77 5.13 -29.66
CA TRP A 189 -2.48 3.89 -30.39
C TRP A 189 -3.72 3.31 -31.07
N SER A 190 -3.56 2.93 -32.35
CA SER A 190 -4.47 2.08 -33.11
C SER A 190 -3.68 0.90 -33.68
N GLY A 191 -3.81 -0.26 -33.04
CA GLY A 191 -2.95 -1.41 -33.31
C GLY A 191 -1.48 -1.10 -33.03
N ASN A 192 -0.62 -1.33 -34.02
CA ASN A 192 0.82 -1.08 -33.91
C ASN A 192 1.24 0.35 -34.29
N THR A 193 0.30 1.26 -34.52
CA THR A 193 0.60 2.63 -34.90
C THR A 193 0.11 3.60 -33.84
N GLY A 194 1.02 4.36 -33.25
CA GLY A 194 0.77 5.44 -32.30
C GLY A 194 0.93 6.79 -32.99
N THR A 195 0.01 7.73 -32.75
CA THR A 195 0.13 9.10 -33.27
C THR A 195 -0.01 10.13 -32.16
N ALA A 196 0.72 11.23 -32.30
CA ALA A 196 0.58 12.41 -31.47
C ALA A 196 0.89 13.66 -32.31
N SER A 197 0.25 14.78 -31.99
CA SER A 197 0.46 16.04 -32.70
C SER A 197 1.13 17.06 -31.78
N TYR A 198 2.25 17.60 -32.24
CA TYR A 198 3.10 18.50 -31.47
C TYR A 198 3.24 19.84 -32.18
N ASN A 199 3.43 20.91 -31.42
CA ASN A 199 3.74 22.21 -32.01
C ASN A 199 5.13 22.18 -32.66
N SER A 200 5.30 22.99 -33.70
CA SER A 200 6.61 23.19 -34.33
C SER A 200 7.67 23.54 -33.29
N GLY A 201 8.84 22.89 -33.39
CA GLY A 201 9.97 23.07 -32.49
C GLY A 201 9.94 22.24 -31.20
N THR A 202 8.85 21.52 -30.91
CA THR A 202 8.80 20.64 -29.72
C THR A 202 9.86 19.54 -29.80
N SER A 203 10.65 19.38 -28.75
CA SER A 203 11.57 18.25 -28.58
C SER A 203 10.86 17.08 -27.88
N VAL A 204 10.94 15.89 -28.46
CA VAL A 204 10.30 14.66 -27.97
C VAL A 204 11.37 13.58 -27.81
N VAL A 205 11.42 12.91 -26.66
CA VAL A 205 12.25 11.71 -26.44
C VAL A 205 11.34 10.50 -26.46
N LEU A 206 11.54 9.61 -27.45
CA LEU A 206 10.90 8.31 -27.50
C LEU A 206 11.72 7.28 -26.73
N THR A 207 11.06 6.44 -25.94
CA THR A 207 11.69 5.33 -25.21
C THR A 207 11.02 4.02 -25.58
N ALA A 208 11.79 3.07 -26.10
CA ALA A 208 11.35 1.71 -26.39
C ALA A 208 11.66 0.79 -25.21
N ALA A 209 10.61 0.15 -24.68
CA ALA A 209 10.70 -0.86 -23.64
C ALA A 209 10.28 -2.21 -24.25
N PRO A 210 11.22 -3.12 -24.57
CA PRO A 210 10.84 -4.44 -25.05
C PRO A 210 10.02 -5.18 -23.98
N ALA A 211 8.95 -5.84 -24.41
CA ALA A 211 8.17 -6.69 -23.53
C ALA A 211 8.96 -7.98 -23.20
N SER A 212 8.56 -8.68 -22.14
CA SER A 212 9.23 -9.91 -21.74
C SER A 212 9.30 -10.94 -22.88
N GLY A 213 10.48 -11.55 -23.08
CA GLY A 213 10.76 -12.48 -24.18
C GLY A 213 11.06 -11.82 -25.54
N SER A 214 11.04 -10.49 -25.61
CA SER A 214 11.43 -9.72 -26.79
C SER A 214 12.69 -8.89 -26.52
N SER A 215 13.40 -8.52 -27.59
CA SER A 215 14.49 -7.57 -27.57
C SER A 215 14.20 -6.41 -28.51
N PHE A 216 14.50 -5.19 -28.08
CA PHE A 216 14.47 -4.03 -28.97
C PHE A 216 15.69 -4.10 -29.89
N THR A 217 15.47 -4.15 -31.20
CA THR A 217 16.55 -4.28 -32.18
C THR A 217 16.99 -2.96 -32.78
N GLY A 218 16.16 -1.91 -32.69
CA GLY A 218 16.53 -0.57 -33.12
C GLY A 218 15.38 0.27 -33.68
N TRP A 219 15.68 1.55 -33.86
CA TRP A 219 14.84 2.56 -34.49
C TRP A 219 15.15 2.70 -35.98
N SER A 220 14.14 3.03 -36.78
CA SER A 220 14.29 3.48 -38.17
C SER A 220 13.31 4.61 -38.53
N GLY A 221 13.58 5.31 -39.63
CA GLY A 221 12.81 6.48 -40.10
C GLY A 221 13.46 7.80 -39.66
N ASP A 222 12.67 8.70 -39.09
CA ASP A 222 13.14 9.97 -38.52
C ASP A 222 13.95 9.80 -37.22
N CYS A 223 13.99 8.57 -36.68
CA CYS A 223 14.88 8.10 -35.63
C CYS A 223 15.74 6.96 -36.18
N ASN A 224 17.00 6.84 -35.73
CA ASN A 224 17.89 5.76 -36.14
C ASN A 224 18.80 5.32 -34.98
N GLY A 225 19.16 4.04 -34.95
CA GLY A 225 20.12 3.49 -33.99
C GLY A 225 19.51 2.43 -33.06
N THR A 226 20.36 1.81 -32.23
CA THR A 226 20.00 0.66 -31.38
C THR A 226 19.84 1.02 -29.90
N MET A 227 20.07 2.28 -29.52
CA MET A 227 19.79 2.75 -28.17
C MET A 227 18.27 2.74 -27.92
N PRO A 228 17.81 2.35 -26.71
CA PRO A 228 16.38 2.28 -26.40
C PRO A 228 15.70 3.65 -26.40
N THR A 229 16.45 4.75 -26.42
CA THR A 229 15.92 6.11 -26.52
C THR A 229 16.26 6.75 -27.86
N CYS A 230 15.36 7.59 -28.37
CA CYS A 230 15.58 8.45 -29.52
C CYS A 230 15.00 9.85 -29.28
N THR A 231 15.81 10.89 -29.49
CA THR A 231 15.37 12.29 -29.39
C THR A 231 15.09 12.88 -30.77
N LEU A 232 13.96 13.55 -30.92
CA LEU A 232 13.52 14.20 -32.16
C LEU A 232 12.98 15.60 -31.90
N VAL A 233 13.21 16.52 -32.84
CA VAL A 233 12.62 17.87 -32.82
C VAL A 233 11.57 17.96 -33.92
N MET A 234 10.36 18.36 -33.56
CA MET A 234 9.20 18.43 -34.45
C MET A 234 9.26 19.66 -35.36
N SER A 235 10.05 19.57 -36.43
CA SER A 235 10.17 20.61 -37.48
C SER A 235 9.38 20.30 -38.76
N ALA A 236 8.81 19.10 -38.84
CA ALA A 236 7.95 18.59 -39.91
C ALA A 236 7.18 17.38 -39.36
N ASN A 237 6.24 16.80 -40.13
CA ASN A 237 5.66 15.50 -39.77
C ASN A 237 6.78 14.45 -39.69
N LYS A 238 6.77 13.64 -38.62
CA LYS A 238 7.80 12.66 -38.31
C LYS A 238 7.25 11.25 -38.32
N ASN A 239 8.00 10.29 -38.87
CA ASN A 239 7.66 8.87 -38.90
C ASN A 239 8.81 8.06 -38.31
N VAL A 240 8.54 7.34 -37.23
CA VAL A 240 9.52 6.53 -36.50
C VAL A 240 9.02 5.09 -36.42
N THR A 241 9.90 4.12 -36.64
CA THR A 241 9.59 2.70 -36.44
C THR A 241 10.47 2.13 -35.33
N ALA A 242 9.85 1.52 -34.32
CA ALA A 242 10.50 0.71 -33.29
C ALA A 242 10.44 -0.76 -33.70
N THR A 243 11.57 -1.44 -33.82
CA THR A 243 11.60 -2.87 -34.18
C THR A 243 11.90 -3.71 -32.95
N PHE A 244 11.06 -4.73 -32.70
CA PHE A 244 11.24 -5.71 -31.65
C PHE A 244 11.38 -7.11 -32.25
N SER A 245 12.33 -7.90 -31.76
CA SER A 245 12.49 -9.30 -32.13
C SER A 245 12.16 -10.23 -30.97
N SER A 246 11.48 -11.35 -31.24
CA SER A 246 11.41 -12.45 -30.28
C SER A 246 12.74 -13.21 -30.29
N GLY A 247 13.40 -13.29 -29.13
CA GLY A 247 14.57 -14.16 -28.96
C GLY A 247 14.14 -15.59 -28.63
N PRO A 248 15.00 -16.61 -28.80
CA PRO A 248 14.76 -17.94 -28.23
C PRO A 248 14.94 -17.85 -26.72
N GLY A 249 13.91 -17.38 -26.02
CA GLY A 249 13.95 -17.18 -24.58
C GLY A 249 14.03 -18.52 -23.84
N THR A 250 14.94 -18.62 -22.87
CA THR A 250 14.87 -19.66 -21.84
C THR A 250 13.48 -19.59 -21.21
N GLN A 251 12.73 -20.69 -21.26
CA GLN A 251 11.42 -20.78 -20.63
C GLN A 251 11.52 -21.46 -19.26
N TYR A 252 10.69 -21.00 -18.34
CA TYR A 252 10.49 -21.60 -17.03
C TYR A 252 9.05 -22.05 -16.87
N THR A 253 8.87 -23.18 -16.21
CA THR A 253 7.55 -23.73 -15.91
C THR A 253 7.03 -23.14 -14.60
N LEU A 254 5.79 -22.65 -14.62
CA LEU A 254 5.00 -22.37 -13.43
C LEU A 254 4.08 -23.56 -13.17
N LYS A 255 4.21 -24.17 -11.99
CA LYS A 255 3.28 -25.18 -11.48
C LYS A 255 2.42 -24.57 -10.37
N VAL A 256 1.11 -24.71 -10.49
CA VAL A 256 0.14 -24.26 -9.48
C VAL A 256 -0.63 -25.48 -8.95
N THR A 257 -0.64 -25.67 -7.64
CA THR A 257 -1.38 -26.76 -6.98
C THR A 257 -2.56 -26.19 -6.21
N LYS A 258 -3.75 -26.76 -6.35
CA LYS A 258 -4.91 -26.46 -5.49
C LYS A 258 -4.93 -27.42 -4.30
N ALA A 259 -5.05 -26.87 -3.09
CA ALA A 259 -5.05 -27.62 -1.85
C ALA A 259 -6.14 -27.13 -0.88
N GLY A 260 -6.35 -27.89 0.19
CA GLY A 260 -7.34 -27.61 1.24
C GLY A 260 -8.63 -28.39 1.06
N THR A 261 -9.59 -28.14 1.97
CA THR A 261 -10.90 -28.82 1.98
C THR A 261 -11.89 -28.21 1.01
N GLY A 262 -11.67 -26.95 0.64
CA GLY A 262 -12.52 -26.16 -0.24
C GLY A 262 -12.11 -26.22 -1.70
N THR A 263 -12.92 -25.56 -2.52
CA THR A 263 -12.68 -25.50 -3.97
C THR A 263 -12.51 -24.06 -4.43
N CYS A 264 -11.53 -23.86 -5.30
CA CYS A 264 -11.31 -22.58 -5.96
C CYS A 264 -10.79 -22.81 -7.38
N SER A 265 -11.15 -21.91 -8.29
CA SER A 265 -10.48 -21.79 -9.57
C SER A 265 -9.24 -20.91 -9.39
N VAL A 266 -8.21 -21.16 -10.20
CA VAL A 266 -7.04 -20.29 -10.27
C VAL A 266 -6.81 -19.96 -11.74
N THR A 267 -6.69 -18.69 -12.05
CA THR A 267 -6.33 -18.19 -13.37
C THR A 267 -4.94 -17.56 -13.34
N ALA A 268 -4.30 -17.48 -14.50
CA ALA A 268 -3.08 -16.73 -14.71
C ALA A 268 -3.35 -15.62 -15.74
N SER A 269 -2.55 -14.55 -15.69
CA SER A 269 -2.50 -13.49 -16.68
C SER A 269 -1.04 -13.16 -16.96
N PRO A 270 -0.63 -12.98 -18.23
CA PRO A 270 -1.49 -12.87 -19.43
C PRO A 270 -1.97 -14.21 -20.02
N ASP A 271 -1.31 -15.32 -19.71
CA ASP A 271 -1.60 -16.64 -20.30
C ASP A 271 -2.51 -17.52 -19.43
N THR A 272 -2.97 -18.65 -19.96
CA THR A 272 -3.83 -19.60 -19.22
C THR A 272 -3.06 -20.82 -18.73
N LEU A 273 -3.51 -21.39 -17.59
CA LEU A 273 -2.95 -22.63 -17.03
C LEU A 273 -3.63 -23.85 -17.66
N SER A 274 -2.84 -24.87 -18.05
CA SER A 274 -3.33 -26.21 -18.39
C SER A 274 -3.44 -27.06 -17.13
N TRP A 275 -4.62 -27.62 -16.87
CA TRP A 275 -4.94 -28.35 -15.63
C TRP A 275 -5.03 -29.87 -15.83
N ALA A 276 -4.47 -30.61 -14.89
CA ALA A 276 -4.65 -32.05 -14.71
C ALA A 276 -5.03 -32.31 -13.23
N GLY A 277 -6.34 -32.46 -12.97
CA GLY A 277 -6.86 -32.52 -11.60
C GLY A 277 -6.61 -31.20 -10.85
N ASN A 278 -5.93 -31.28 -9.71
CA ASN A 278 -5.60 -30.11 -8.87
C ASN A 278 -4.29 -29.42 -9.26
N ASP A 279 -3.56 -29.94 -10.24
CA ASP A 279 -2.28 -29.37 -10.69
C ASP A 279 -2.47 -28.64 -12.02
N GLY A 280 -2.13 -27.36 -12.05
CA GLY A 280 -2.09 -26.49 -13.22
C GLY A 280 -0.64 -26.19 -13.62
N SER A 281 -0.39 -26.03 -14.92
CA SER A 281 0.94 -25.65 -15.42
C SER A 281 0.87 -24.74 -16.64
N ALA A 282 1.87 -23.86 -16.77
CA ALA A 282 2.14 -23.06 -17.96
C ALA A 282 3.65 -22.79 -18.09
N SER A 283 4.11 -22.49 -19.30
CA SER A 283 5.52 -22.14 -19.55
C SER A 283 5.60 -20.68 -19.97
N TYR A 284 6.53 -19.96 -19.35
CA TYR A 284 6.74 -18.54 -19.57
C TYR A 284 8.20 -18.27 -19.91
N ASN A 285 8.46 -17.23 -20.69
CA ASN A 285 9.82 -16.76 -20.92
C ASN A 285 10.44 -16.20 -19.63
N SER A 286 11.76 -16.34 -19.48
CA SER A 286 12.52 -15.75 -18.37
C SER A 286 12.23 -14.26 -18.22
N GLY A 287 11.92 -13.83 -17.00
CA GLY A 287 11.57 -12.46 -16.63
C GLY A 287 10.09 -12.08 -16.85
N ALA A 288 9.24 -12.99 -17.34
CA ALA A 288 7.80 -12.73 -17.45
C ALA A 288 7.19 -12.46 -16.07
N SER A 289 6.34 -11.42 -15.98
CA SER A 289 5.51 -11.16 -14.82
C SER A 289 4.18 -11.86 -14.99
N VAL A 290 3.82 -12.72 -14.04
CA VAL A 290 2.60 -13.53 -14.05
C VAL A 290 1.76 -13.14 -12.86
N ILE A 291 0.49 -12.81 -13.09
CA ILE A 291 -0.48 -12.57 -12.02
C ILE A 291 -1.36 -13.80 -11.89
N LEU A 292 -1.32 -14.44 -10.73
CA LEU A 292 -2.25 -15.49 -10.34
C LEU A 292 -3.42 -14.88 -9.60
N THR A 293 -4.63 -15.33 -9.93
CA THR A 293 -5.86 -14.95 -9.24
C THR A 293 -6.60 -16.21 -8.81
N ALA A 294 -6.84 -16.36 -7.52
CA ALA A 294 -7.71 -17.40 -6.97
C ALA A 294 -9.13 -16.87 -6.85
N THR A 295 -10.10 -17.67 -7.27
CA THR A 295 -11.52 -17.39 -7.08
C THR A 295 -12.15 -18.58 -6.38
N PRO A 296 -12.48 -18.46 -5.08
CA PRO A 296 -13.16 -19.52 -4.37
C PRO A 296 -14.55 -19.79 -4.99
N ALA A 297 -14.93 -21.07 -5.05
CA ALA A 297 -16.27 -21.46 -5.48
C ALA A 297 -17.29 -21.15 -4.36
N SER A 298 -18.58 -21.22 -4.68
CA SER A 298 -19.64 -21.06 -3.69
C SER A 298 -19.47 -22.06 -2.53
N GLY A 299 -19.53 -21.57 -1.30
CA GLY A 299 -19.30 -22.38 -0.09
C GLY A 299 -17.83 -22.69 0.19
N SER A 300 -16.88 -21.95 -0.39
CA SER A 300 -15.45 -22.03 -0.06
C SER A 300 -14.87 -20.63 0.16
N SER A 301 -13.78 -20.57 0.92
CA SER A 301 -12.99 -19.37 1.18
C SER A 301 -11.56 -19.58 0.68
N PHE A 302 -10.96 -18.54 0.12
CA PHE A 302 -9.53 -18.55 -0.20
C PHE A 302 -8.75 -18.23 1.08
N ILE A 303 -7.86 -19.15 1.48
CA ILE A 303 -7.08 -19.01 2.72
C ILE A 303 -5.75 -18.30 2.45
N GLY A 304 -5.10 -18.64 1.33
CA GLY A 304 -3.84 -18.02 0.98
C GLY A 304 -2.98 -18.82 0.02
N TRP A 305 -1.91 -18.17 -0.40
CA TRP A 305 -0.85 -18.74 -1.22
C TRP A 305 0.30 -19.26 -0.37
N SER A 306 0.98 -20.30 -0.85
CA SER A 306 2.28 -20.75 -0.33
C SER A 306 3.21 -21.20 -1.46
N GLY A 307 4.50 -21.34 -1.15
CA GLY A 307 5.56 -21.67 -2.11
C GLY A 307 6.26 -20.42 -2.63
N ASP A 308 6.37 -20.29 -3.95
CA ASP A 308 6.92 -19.09 -4.60
C ASP A 308 5.99 -17.86 -4.54
N CYS A 309 4.74 -18.05 -4.09
CA CYS A 309 3.78 -17.01 -3.71
C CYS A 309 3.45 -17.15 -2.22
N ASN A 310 3.24 -16.05 -1.51
CA ASN A 310 2.83 -16.06 -0.10
C ASN A 310 1.78 -14.97 0.18
N GLY A 311 0.93 -15.19 1.18
CA GLY A 311 -0.04 -14.21 1.68
C GLY A 311 -1.50 -14.59 1.38
N ALA A 312 -2.43 -13.90 2.05
CA ALA A 312 -3.86 -14.20 2.03
C ALA A 312 -4.65 -13.45 0.93
N MET A 313 -4.02 -12.50 0.21
CA MET A 313 -4.68 -11.78 -0.86
C MET A 313 -5.01 -12.73 -2.03
N PRO A 314 -6.20 -12.63 -2.65
CA PRO A 314 -6.62 -13.53 -3.72
C PRO A 314 -5.79 -13.40 -5.00
N THR A 315 -4.91 -12.40 -5.08
CA THR A 315 -3.96 -12.20 -6.16
C THR A 315 -2.52 -12.36 -5.68
N CYS A 316 -1.67 -12.95 -6.52
CA CYS A 316 -0.22 -13.01 -6.32
C CYS A 316 0.50 -12.70 -7.63
N THR A 317 1.52 -11.84 -7.58
CA THR A 317 2.36 -11.50 -8.73
C THR A 317 3.72 -12.17 -8.61
N LEU A 318 4.17 -12.82 -9.68
CA LEU A 318 5.43 -13.57 -9.76
C LEU A 318 6.26 -13.07 -10.92
N THR A 319 7.58 -13.01 -10.74
CA THR A 319 8.53 -12.88 -11.86
C THR A 319 9.18 -14.23 -12.14
N MET A 320 9.05 -14.72 -13.37
CA MET A 320 9.55 -16.02 -13.81
C MET A 320 11.06 -16.00 -14.06
N SER A 321 11.87 -16.05 -13.01
CA SER A 321 13.35 -16.12 -13.09
C SER A 321 13.93 -17.54 -12.98
N ALA A 322 13.09 -18.50 -12.61
CA ALA A 322 13.37 -19.94 -12.51
C ALA A 322 12.03 -20.69 -12.59
N ASN A 323 12.05 -22.03 -12.56
CA ASN A 323 10.82 -22.81 -12.37
C ASN A 323 10.16 -22.44 -11.04
N LYS A 324 8.84 -22.22 -11.06
CA LYS A 324 8.06 -21.74 -9.91
C LYS A 324 7.02 -22.77 -9.49
N ASN A 325 6.84 -22.95 -8.18
CA ASN A 325 5.81 -23.80 -7.59
C ASN A 325 4.98 -22.98 -6.60
N VAL A 326 3.68 -22.92 -6.84
CA VAL A 326 2.72 -22.19 -6.01
C VAL A 326 1.60 -23.12 -5.59
N THR A 327 1.17 -23.00 -4.34
CA THR A 327 -0.02 -23.69 -3.83
C THR A 327 -1.08 -22.67 -3.44
N ALA A 328 -2.27 -22.81 -4.01
CA ALA A 328 -3.47 -22.07 -3.62
C ALA A 328 -4.26 -22.91 -2.61
N THR A 329 -4.46 -22.41 -1.40
CA THR A 329 -5.23 -23.13 -0.37
C THR A 329 -6.62 -22.54 -0.25
N CYS A 330 -7.63 -23.39 -0.38
CA CYS A 330 -9.03 -23.02 -0.24
C CYS A 330 -9.70 -23.98 0.75
N ALA A 331 -10.55 -23.46 1.62
CA ALA A 331 -11.28 -24.25 2.62
C ALA A 331 -12.77 -24.20 2.33
N THR A 332 -13.50 -25.30 2.54
CA THR A 332 -14.97 -25.26 2.57
C THR A 332 -15.38 -24.36 3.71
N GLY A 333 -16.29 -23.43 3.44
CA GLY A 333 -16.61 -22.33 4.35
C GLY A 333 -16.94 -22.82 5.76
N GLY A 334 -16.03 -22.57 6.70
CA GLY A 334 -16.35 -21.56 7.71
C GLY A 334 -16.31 -20.23 6.96
N ASN A 335 -17.44 -19.55 6.87
CA ASN A 335 -17.49 -18.23 6.27
C ASN A 335 -16.46 -17.35 6.97
N GLY A 336 -15.48 -16.80 6.25
CA GLY A 336 -14.79 -15.59 6.72
C GLY A 336 -15.87 -14.55 6.97
N HIS A 337 -16.26 -14.42 8.23
CA HIS A 337 -17.23 -13.48 8.81
C HIS A 337 -18.59 -13.42 8.15
N ASN A 338 -19.19 -14.61 7.97
CA ASN A 338 -20.64 -14.77 8.00
C ASN A 338 -21.06 -16.01 8.80
N ALA A 339 -20.25 -16.48 9.77
CA ALA A 339 -20.84 -17.20 10.89
C ALA A 339 -21.73 -16.18 11.60
N LEU A 340 -23.05 -16.35 11.49
CA LEU A 340 -23.94 -15.41 12.13
C LEU A 340 -23.73 -15.57 13.64
N LYS A 341 -23.53 -14.47 14.36
CA LYS A 341 -23.62 -14.53 15.83
C LYS A 341 -24.92 -15.22 16.21
N TYR A 342 -24.84 -16.12 17.17
CA TYR A 342 -25.94 -16.98 17.60
C TYR A 342 -26.36 -18.04 16.57
N ASP A 343 -25.51 -18.51 15.66
CA ASP A 343 -25.77 -19.69 14.83
C ASP A 343 -25.03 -20.90 15.44
N PHE A 344 -25.70 -21.70 16.27
CA PHE A 344 -25.05 -22.77 17.03
C PHE A 344 -24.92 -24.07 16.24
N ASP A 345 -25.75 -24.31 15.23
CA ASP A 345 -25.70 -25.52 14.40
C ASP A 345 -25.03 -25.33 13.03
N GLY A 346 -24.70 -24.10 12.67
CA GLY A 346 -23.97 -23.75 11.45
C GLY A 346 -24.85 -23.80 10.20
N ASP A 347 -26.17 -23.71 10.34
CA ASP A 347 -27.11 -23.77 9.21
C ASP A 347 -27.24 -22.44 8.45
N GLY A 348 -26.51 -21.41 8.88
CA GLY A 348 -26.53 -20.08 8.30
C GLY A 348 -27.71 -19.23 8.79
N LYS A 349 -28.34 -19.58 9.92
CA LYS A 349 -29.43 -18.83 10.55
C LYS A 349 -29.13 -18.62 12.03
N ARG A 350 -29.67 -17.53 12.58
CA ARG A 350 -29.54 -17.26 14.03
C ARG A 350 -30.55 -18.05 14.83
N ASP A 351 -30.04 -18.71 15.84
CA ASP A 351 -30.68 -19.39 16.95
C ASP A 351 -30.95 -18.46 18.14
N LEU A 352 -31.57 -19.02 19.18
CA LEU A 352 -31.85 -18.30 20.42
C LEU A 352 -31.17 -18.96 21.61
N LEU A 353 -30.40 -18.16 22.35
CA LEU A 353 -29.78 -18.51 23.62
C LEU A 353 -30.59 -17.93 24.77
N TRP A 354 -31.00 -18.78 25.70
CA TRP A 354 -31.76 -18.41 26.88
C TRP A 354 -30.92 -18.61 28.14
N ARG A 355 -30.99 -17.64 29.05
CA ARG A 355 -30.48 -17.76 30.41
C ARG A 355 -31.63 -17.60 31.40
N ASN A 356 -31.84 -18.59 32.25
CA ASN A 356 -32.77 -18.46 33.36
C ASN A 356 -32.11 -17.67 34.50
N SER A 357 -32.68 -16.52 34.87
CA SER A 357 -32.11 -15.63 35.89
C SER A 357 -32.29 -16.13 37.34
N ALA A 358 -33.15 -17.14 37.56
CA ALA A 358 -33.39 -17.71 38.88
C ALA A 358 -32.57 -18.99 39.12
N THR A 359 -32.52 -19.89 38.14
CA THR A 359 -31.81 -21.18 38.27
C THR A 359 -30.41 -21.14 37.68
N GLY A 360 -30.14 -20.22 36.75
CA GLY A 360 -28.90 -20.17 36.01
C GLY A 360 -28.82 -21.14 34.83
N ASP A 361 -29.91 -21.83 34.48
CA ASP A 361 -29.93 -22.73 33.32
C ASP A 361 -29.65 -21.99 32.00
N VAL A 362 -28.88 -22.63 31.12
CA VAL A 362 -28.57 -22.15 29.77
C VAL A 362 -29.19 -23.10 28.76
N TYR A 363 -30.12 -22.60 27.95
CA TYR A 363 -30.85 -23.40 26.96
C TYR A 363 -30.71 -22.79 25.58
N ILE A 364 -30.52 -23.62 24.56
CA ILE A 364 -30.42 -23.19 23.16
C ILE A 364 -31.62 -23.72 22.39
N TRP A 365 -32.29 -22.84 21.65
CA TRP A 365 -33.27 -23.20 20.61
C TRP A 365 -32.63 -23.06 19.25
N LEU A 366 -32.59 -24.15 18.50
CA LEU A 366 -32.23 -24.13 17.09
C LEU A 366 -33.42 -23.60 16.28
N MET A 367 -33.18 -22.62 15.42
CA MET A 367 -34.22 -21.82 14.78
C MET A 367 -34.12 -21.88 13.26
N SER A 368 -35.25 -22.10 12.59
CA SER A 368 -35.37 -21.87 11.15
C SER A 368 -36.46 -20.84 10.89
N GLY A 369 -36.03 -19.57 10.76
CA GLY A 369 -36.94 -18.44 10.63
C GLY A 369 -37.79 -18.25 11.89
N LYS A 370 -39.09 -18.51 11.80
CA LYS A 370 -40.03 -18.35 12.93
C LYS A 370 -40.25 -19.62 13.74
N SER A 371 -39.62 -20.73 13.36
CA SER A 371 -39.89 -22.05 13.91
C SER A 371 -38.69 -22.56 14.70
N ILE A 372 -38.95 -23.16 15.86
CA ILE A 372 -37.97 -23.94 16.62
C ILE A 372 -37.86 -25.30 15.93
N THR A 373 -36.65 -25.67 15.49
CA THR A 373 -36.35 -26.95 14.83
C THR A 373 -35.73 -27.97 15.79
N GLY A 374 -35.16 -27.49 16.90
CA GLY A 374 -34.57 -28.31 17.95
C GLY A 374 -34.21 -27.49 19.18
N GLY A 375 -33.63 -28.13 20.19
CA GLY A 375 -33.12 -27.43 21.36
C GLY A 375 -32.76 -28.36 22.50
N ASN A 376 -31.86 -27.90 23.36
CA ASN A 376 -31.52 -28.57 24.61
C ASN A 376 -30.84 -27.62 25.60
N TYR A 377 -30.67 -28.07 26.84
CA TYR A 377 -29.80 -27.41 27.80
C TYR A 377 -28.34 -27.53 27.32
N ALA A 378 -27.67 -26.39 27.17
CA ALA A 378 -26.21 -26.35 27.07
C ALA A 378 -25.60 -26.70 28.44
N THR A 379 -26.21 -26.20 29.51
CA THR A 379 -25.91 -26.59 30.90
C THR A 379 -27.08 -26.26 31.83
N GLN A 380 -27.10 -26.89 32.99
CA GLN A 380 -28.10 -26.67 34.04
C GLN A 380 -27.42 -26.17 35.32
N ASN A 381 -28.09 -25.26 36.03
CA ASN A 381 -27.61 -24.69 37.29
C ASN A 381 -26.23 -24.02 37.21
N LEU A 382 -25.91 -23.33 36.10
CA LEU A 382 -24.71 -22.51 36.06
C LEU A 382 -24.86 -21.39 37.10
N SER A 383 -23.86 -21.24 37.98
CA SER A 383 -23.89 -20.20 39.03
C SER A 383 -24.27 -18.83 38.45
N LEU A 384 -25.12 -18.10 39.19
CA LEU A 384 -25.60 -16.77 38.80
C LEU A 384 -24.51 -15.70 38.77
N ASP A 385 -23.31 -16.00 39.29
CA ASP A 385 -22.16 -15.10 39.14
C ASP A 385 -21.57 -15.12 37.72
N TRP A 386 -21.92 -16.09 36.87
CA TRP A 386 -21.40 -16.19 35.51
C TRP A 386 -22.38 -15.57 34.51
N ASP A 387 -21.99 -14.42 33.97
CA ASP A 387 -22.71 -13.70 32.93
C ASP A 387 -22.24 -14.17 31.55
N ILE A 388 -23.18 -14.27 30.60
CA ILE A 388 -22.86 -14.50 29.19
C ILE A 388 -22.57 -13.14 28.57
N ILE A 389 -21.32 -12.92 28.16
CA ILE A 389 -20.84 -11.60 27.72
C ILE A 389 -20.62 -11.51 26.21
N ALA A 390 -20.48 -12.64 25.51
CA ALA A 390 -20.47 -12.67 24.05
C ALA A 390 -20.86 -14.05 23.49
N VAL A 391 -21.28 -14.05 22.24
CA VAL A 391 -21.56 -15.24 21.43
C VAL A 391 -21.03 -14.96 20.03
N ASP A 392 -20.08 -15.77 19.58
CA ASP A 392 -19.42 -15.66 18.27
C ASP A 392 -18.62 -16.93 17.97
N ASP A 393 -18.17 -17.12 16.72
CA ASP A 393 -17.37 -18.28 16.31
C ASP A 393 -15.87 -18.07 16.64
N PHE A 394 -15.44 -18.47 17.84
CA PHE A 394 -14.09 -18.19 18.32
C PHE A 394 -13.05 -19.22 17.84
N ASN A 395 -13.49 -20.39 17.35
CA ASN A 395 -12.61 -21.47 16.88
C ASN A 395 -12.58 -21.64 15.34
N GLY A 396 -13.48 -20.96 14.62
CA GLY A 396 -13.58 -20.97 13.16
C GLY A 396 -14.25 -22.21 12.59
N ASP A 397 -15.04 -22.95 13.37
CA ASP A 397 -15.72 -24.18 12.93
C ASP A 397 -17.07 -23.93 12.24
N GLY A 398 -17.48 -22.66 12.14
CA GLY A 398 -18.73 -22.23 11.53
C GLY A 398 -19.92 -22.20 12.50
N LYS A 399 -19.70 -22.48 13.79
CA LYS A 399 -20.73 -22.44 14.84
C LYS A 399 -20.39 -21.42 15.90
N SER A 400 -21.42 -20.87 16.53
CA SER A 400 -21.27 -19.90 17.61
C SER A 400 -20.86 -20.56 18.92
N ASP A 401 -19.80 -20.04 19.52
CA ASP A 401 -19.31 -20.35 20.85
C ASP A 401 -19.84 -19.36 21.90
N ILE A 402 -19.69 -19.67 23.18
CA ILE A 402 -20.19 -18.84 24.28
C ILE A 402 -19.04 -18.36 25.16
N LEU A 403 -18.97 -17.04 25.37
CA LEU A 403 -18.03 -16.43 26.30
C LEU A 403 -18.74 -15.99 27.58
N LEU A 404 -18.20 -16.43 28.72
CA LEU A 404 -18.73 -16.12 30.05
C LEU A 404 -17.72 -15.36 30.89
N GLN A 405 -18.21 -14.44 31.72
CA GLN A 405 -17.41 -13.75 32.72
C GLN A 405 -18.02 -13.91 34.10
N ASN A 406 -17.19 -14.23 35.08
CA ASN A 406 -17.60 -14.26 36.47
C ASN A 406 -17.62 -12.82 37.02
N SER A 407 -18.79 -12.32 37.40
CA SER A 407 -18.99 -10.96 37.91
C SER A 407 -18.28 -10.68 39.24
N ARG A 408 -17.91 -11.74 39.99
CA ARG A 408 -17.23 -11.63 41.29
C ARG A 408 -15.71 -11.75 41.17
N THR A 409 -15.21 -12.73 40.43
CA THR A 409 -13.76 -12.97 40.31
C THR A 409 -13.15 -12.25 39.10
N GLY A 410 -13.95 -11.89 38.09
CA GLY A 410 -13.47 -11.39 36.81
C GLY A 410 -12.93 -12.48 35.88
N ASP A 411 -13.00 -13.76 36.27
CA ASP A 411 -12.56 -14.85 35.40
C ASP A 411 -13.37 -14.91 34.12
N ILE A 412 -12.71 -15.19 33.00
CA ILE A 412 -13.30 -15.35 31.68
C ILE A 412 -13.12 -16.80 31.25
N VAL A 413 -14.23 -17.45 30.91
CA VAL A 413 -14.28 -18.83 30.42
C VAL A 413 -14.97 -18.83 29.07
N MET A 414 -14.44 -19.61 28.14
CA MET A 414 -15.06 -19.82 26.84
C MET A 414 -15.53 -21.26 26.74
N TRP A 415 -16.74 -21.44 26.22
CA TRP A 415 -17.31 -22.72 25.84
C TRP A 415 -17.29 -22.81 24.33
N LEU A 416 -16.49 -23.75 23.81
CA LEU A 416 -16.53 -24.12 22.41
C LEU A 416 -17.72 -25.07 22.22
N MET A 417 -18.65 -24.71 21.34
CA MET A 417 -19.95 -25.36 21.20
C MET A 417 -19.98 -26.27 19.96
N ASP A 418 -20.81 -27.31 20.02
CA ASP A 418 -21.17 -28.13 18.86
C ASP A 418 -22.68 -28.33 18.88
N GLY A 419 -23.40 -27.43 18.18
CA GLY A 419 -24.84 -27.31 18.33
C GLY A 419 -25.20 -26.88 19.75
N VAL A 420 -26.11 -27.63 20.36
CA VAL A 420 -26.62 -27.35 21.72
C VAL A 420 -25.72 -27.85 22.86
N LYS A 421 -24.53 -28.41 22.55
CA LYS A 421 -23.64 -29.03 23.54
C LYS A 421 -22.33 -28.27 23.65
N ILE A 422 -21.78 -28.22 24.86
CA ILE A 422 -20.41 -27.75 25.11
C ILE A 422 -19.46 -28.87 24.67
N ALA A 423 -18.74 -28.67 23.57
CA ALA A 423 -17.74 -29.60 23.06
C ALA A 423 -16.47 -29.57 23.93
N SER A 424 -16.02 -28.37 24.29
CA SER A 424 -14.93 -28.16 25.24
C SER A 424 -15.04 -26.79 25.91
N ASN A 425 -14.30 -26.58 27.00
CA ASN A 425 -14.21 -25.28 27.66
C ASN A 425 -12.85 -25.08 28.32
N ASP A 426 -12.43 -23.83 28.46
CA ASP A 426 -11.24 -23.46 29.22
C ASP A 426 -11.33 -22.01 29.71
N PHE A 427 -10.46 -21.65 30.66
CA PHE A 427 -10.25 -20.27 31.07
C PHE A 427 -9.47 -19.52 29.98
N VAL A 428 -10.04 -18.42 29.49
CA VAL A 428 -9.35 -17.48 28.60
C VAL A 428 -8.41 -16.58 29.41
N LEU A 429 -8.92 -16.04 30.52
CA LEU A 429 -8.16 -15.19 31.44
C LEU A 429 -8.72 -15.36 32.86
N ARG A 430 -7.85 -15.32 33.88
CA ARG A 430 -8.28 -15.24 35.28
C ARG A 430 -8.18 -13.81 35.79
N GLY A 431 -9.21 -13.35 36.48
CA GLY A 431 -9.19 -12.06 37.18
C GLY A 431 -9.19 -10.81 36.29
N MET A 432 -10.01 -10.76 35.23
CA MET A 432 -10.18 -9.55 34.43
C MET A 432 -10.63 -8.39 35.34
N PRO A 433 -9.89 -7.26 35.38
CA PRO A 433 -10.29 -6.14 36.22
C PRO A 433 -11.65 -5.58 35.80
N SER A 434 -12.52 -5.28 36.77
CA SER A 434 -13.93 -4.90 36.55
C SER A 434 -14.12 -3.66 35.68
N GLN A 435 -13.14 -2.77 35.60
CA GLN A 435 -13.20 -1.60 34.73
C GLN A 435 -13.17 -1.96 33.23
N TRP A 436 -12.63 -3.12 32.86
CA TRP A 436 -12.59 -3.56 31.47
C TRP A 436 -13.87 -4.28 31.10
N GLN A 437 -14.50 -3.80 30.03
CA GLN A 437 -15.78 -4.30 29.54
C GLN A 437 -15.64 -4.69 28.08
N ILE A 438 -16.14 -5.87 27.72
CA ILE A 438 -16.19 -6.26 26.31
C ILE A 438 -17.16 -5.34 25.57
N LYS A 439 -16.77 -4.88 24.39
CA LYS A 439 -17.59 -3.98 23.56
C LYS A 439 -18.12 -4.67 22.32
N THR A 440 -17.28 -5.47 21.68
CA THR A 440 -17.70 -6.21 20.50
C THR A 440 -16.77 -7.39 20.26
N THR A 441 -17.21 -8.26 19.35
CA THR A 441 -16.47 -9.40 18.81
C THR A 441 -16.60 -9.40 17.29
N GLY A 442 -15.62 -9.99 16.59
CA GLY A 442 -15.55 -10.15 15.13
C GLY A 442 -14.11 -10.41 14.67
N ASP A 443 -13.85 -10.75 13.40
CA ASP A 443 -12.48 -10.85 12.88
C ASP A 443 -11.85 -9.47 12.93
N PHE A 444 -10.74 -9.32 13.61
CA PHE A 444 -9.93 -8.12 13.47
C PHE A 444 -8.61 -8.40 12.72
N ASP A 445 -8.20 -9.66 12.54
CA ASP A 445 -6.98 -10.02 11.80
C ASP A 445 -7.20 -10.82 10.50
N GLY A 446 -8.42 -11.30 10.23
CA GLY A 446 -8.78 -11.98 9.00
C GLY A 446 -8.49 -13.48 9.00
N ASP A 447 -8.24 -14.10 10.17
CA ASP A 447 -7.95 -15.52 10.29
C ASP A 447 -9.19 -16.43 10.21
N GLY A 448 -10.39 -15.83 10.16
CA GLY A 448 -11.67 -16.52 10.08
C GLY A 448 -12.27 -16.89 11.44
N LYS A 449 -11.68 -16.44 12.55
CA LYS A 449 -12.20 -16.62 13.91
C LYS A 449 -12.63 -15.27 14.48
N ALA A 450 -13.45 -15.31 15.52
CA ALA A 450 -13.87 -14.12 16.23
C ALA A 450 -12.80 -13.67 17.23
N ASP A 451 -12.43 -12.39 17.14
CA ASP A 451 -11.59 -11.69 18.08
C ASP A 451 -12.43 -10.83 19.03
N MET A 452 -11.77 -10.13 19.97
CA MET A 452 -12.45 -9.39 21.04
C MET A 452 -11.93 -7.98 21.21
N ILE A 453 -12.85 -7.03 21.39
CA ILE A 453 -12.54 -5.66 21.75
C ILE A 453 -12.98 -5.37 23.19
N TRP A 454 -12.02 -4.92 23.99
CA TRP A 454 -12.22 -4.48 25.36
C TRP A 454 -12.08 -2.97 25.47
N GLN A 455 -12.91 -2.35 26.30
CA GLN A 455 -12.76 -0.95 26.67
C GLN A 455 -12.70 -0.77 28.18
N SER A 456 -11.70 -0.03 28.65
CA SER A 456 -11.59 0.41 30.03
C SER A 456 -12.57 1.56 30.30
N THR A 457 -13.46 1.37 31.27
CA THR A 457 -14.44 2.38 31.69
C THR A 457 -13.81 3.53 32.48
N SER A 458 -12.63 3.33 33.07
CA SER A 458 -11.95 4.35 33.87
C SER A 458 -11.00 5.22 33.05
N SER A 459 -10.24 4.61 32.13
CA SER A 459 -9.28 5.31 31.28
C SER A 459 -9.82 5.62 29.88
N GLY A 460 -10.82 4.89 29.38
CA GLY A 460 -11.25 4.97 27.98
C GLY A 460 -10.37 4.17 27.01
N ASP A 461 -9.33 3.47 27.49
CA ASP A 461 -8.45 2.67 26.64
C ASP A 461 -9.23 1.56 25.91
N ILE A 462 -8.87 1.30 24.65
CA ILE A 462 -9.43 0.23 23.84
C ILE A 462 -8.30 -0.75 23.49
N TYR A 463 -8.52 -2.03 23.76
CA TYR A 463 -7.56 -3.10 23.55
C TYR A 463 -8.20 -4.22 22.74
N VAL A 464 -7.46 -4.77 21.77
CA VAL A 464 -7.89 -5.94 20.99
C VAL A 464 -7.20 -7.19 21.49
N TRP A 465 -7.94 -8.29 21.60
CA TRP A 465 -7.39 -9.64 21.73
C TRP A 465 -7.65 -10.39 20.44
N LEU A 466 -6.56 -10.92 19.86
CA LEU A 466 -6.61 -11.86 18.75
C LEU A 466 -6.70 -13.27 19.32
N MET A 467 -7.65 -14.07 18.85
CA MET A 467 -8.07 -15.31 19.49
C MET A 467 -7.85 -16.55 18.61
N ASP A 468 -7.56 -17.68 19.25
CA ASP A 468 -7.56 -19.01 18.62
C ASP A 468 -8.29 -19.98 19.56
N GLY A 469 -9.61 -20.04 19.41
CA GLY A 469 -10.50 -20.69 20.37
C GLY A 469 -10.33 -20.07 21.76
N THR A 470 -10.03 -20.92 22.75
CA THR A 470 -9.90 -20.48 24.16
C THR A 470 -8.63 -19.69 24.47
N LYS A 471 -7.74 -19.48 23.50
CA LYS A 471 -6.42 -18.86 23.71
C LYS A 471 -6.35 -17.46 23.12
N ILE A 472 -5.73 -16.55 23.86
CA ILE A 472 -5.28 -15.26 23.34
C ILE A 472 -3.94 -15.48 22.66
N ILE A 473 -3.87 -15.28 21.34
CA ILE A 473 -2.65 -15.47 20.54
C ILE A 473 -1.93 -14.15 20.23
N GLY A 474 -2.61 -13.03 20.42
CA GLY A 474 -2.04 -11.69 20.23
C GLY A 474 -2.94 -10.60 20.80
N GLY A 475 -2.47 -9.36 20.75
CA GLY A 475 -3.24 -8.20 21.16
C GLY A 475 -2.40 -6.94 21.33
N ASP A 476 -3.03 -5.78 21.18
CA ASP A 476 -2.43 -4.48 21.47
C ASP A 476 -3.51 -3.42 21.79
N PHE A 477 -3.07 -2.28 22.30
CA PHE A 477 -3.91 -1.09 22.43
C PHE A 477 -4.22 -0.54 21.04
N ILE A 478 -5.50 -0.47 20.71
CA ILE A 478 -5.97 0.27 19.52
C ILE A 478 -5.82 1.77 19.77
N ILE A 479 -6.27 2.22 20.95
CA ILE A 479 -6.17 3.61 21.38
C ILE A 479 -6.12 3.68 22.89
N ARG A 480 -5.41 4.68 23.41
CA ARG A 480 -5.40 5.02 24.83
C ARG A 480 -6.23 6.28 25.07
N GLY A 481 -7.09 6.27 26.07
CA GLY A 481 -7.81 7.48 26.49
C GLY A 481 -8.99 7.89 25.60
N MET A 482 -9.77 6.94 25.05
CA MET A 482 -10.93 7.31 24.22
C MET A 482 -11.90 8.21 25.02
N PRO A 483 -12.24 9.42 24.54
CA PRO A 483 -13.14 10.30 25.28
C PRO A 483 -14.52 9.68 25.49
N SER A 484 -15.08 9.83 26.69
CA SER A 484 -16.35 9.19 27.11
C SER A 484 -17.59 9.61 26.30
N LEU A 485 -17.48 10.69 25.52
CA LEU A 485 -18.52 11.15 24.59
C LEU A 485 -18.67 10.23 23.37
N TRP A 486 -17.67 9.39 23.09
CA TRP A 486 -17.69 8.41 22.01
C TRP A 486 -18.00 7.01 22.57
N GLN A 487 -19.00 6.35 21.99
CA GLN A 487 -19.40 5.01 22.37
C GLN A 487 -19.47 4.09 21.15
N MET A 488 -18.93 2.88 21.30
CA MET A 488 -19.09 1.80 20.34
C MET A 488 -20.54 1.30 20.38
N ARG A 489 -21.15 1.06 19.22
CA ARG A 489 -22.54 0.62 19.08
C ARG A 489 -22.66 -0.61 18.22
#